data_AF-A0A6S7FU73-F1
#
_entry.id   AF-A0A6S7FU73-F1
#
_cell.length_a   1.000
_cell.length_b   1.000
_cell.length_c   1.000
_cell.angle_alpha   90.00
_cell.angle_beta   90.00
_cell.angle_gamma   90.00
#
_symmetry.space_group_name_H-M   'P 1'
#
loop_
_entity.id
_entity.type
_entity.pdbx_description
1 polymer ?
#
loop_
_entity_poly.entity_id
_entity_poly.type
_entity_poly.pdbx_seq_one_letter_code
_entity_poly.pdbx_strand_id
1 'polypeptide(L)'
;MHWRQSWSRLRQRSVFVKTWMHYHFNLFRYNVQWYISVLRHGEKSQGAQIPFMITMKMRRSLSRLGFQEEDIRMLKPVEATKIIERSVNKQTWKKYVKTRKNPENV
;
A
#
# COMPACT_ATOMS: atom_id res chain seq x y z
N MET A 1 -53.47 35.78 -20.64
CA MET A 1 -52.21 35.85 -19.86
C MET A 1 -51.69 34.44 -19.51
N HIS A 2 -51.13 33.66 -20.46
CA HIS A 2 -50.60 32.30 -20.17
C HIS A 2 -49.11 32.10 -20.50
N TRP A 3 -48.46 33.06 -21.18
CA TRP A 3 -47.08 32.91 -21.65
C TRP A 3 -46.01 33.01 -20.55
N ARG A 4 -46.25 33.74 -19.45
CA ARG A 4 -45.25 33.91 -18.37
C ARG A 4 -45.01 32.65 -17.53
N GLN A 5 -45.98 31.74 -17.43
CA GLN A 5 -45.85 30.50 -16.64
C GLN A 5 -45.10 29.37 -17.37
N SER A 6 -44.88 29.49 -18.69
CA SER A 6 -44.14 28.48 -19.46
C SER A 6 -42.63 28.68 -19.36
N TRP A 7 -42.18 29.94 -19.29
CA TRP A 7 -40.76 30.30 -19.20
C TRP A 7 -40.11 29.96 -17.86
N SER A 8 -40.86 30.01 -16.75
CA SER A 8 -40.36 29.61 -15.43
C SER A 8 -40.07 28.10 -15.32
N ARG A 9 -40.89 27.26 -15.95
CA ARG A 9 -40.71 25.80 -16.02
C ARG A 9 -39.50 25.41 -16.87
N LEU A 10 -39.25 26.11 -17.98
CA LEU A 10 -38.05 25.92 -18.80
C LEU A 10 -36.77 26.35 -18.08
N ARG A 11 -36.80 27.42 -17.28
CA ARG A 11 -35.67 27.83 -16.43
C ARG A 11 -35.36 26.84 -15.30
N GLN A 12 -36.37 26.28 -14.64
CA GLN A 12 -36.12 25.28 -13.60
C GLN A 12 -35.52 23.98 -14.16
N ARG A 13 -35.97 23.56 -15.36
CA ARG A 13 -35.37 22.42 -16.08
C ARG A 13 -33.90 22.67 -16.44
N SER A 14 -33.53 23.88 -16.84
CA SER A 14 -32.14 24.18 -17.20
C SER A 14 -31.20 24.24 -15.99
N VAL A 15 -31.68 24.67 -14.82
CA VAL A 15 -30.91 24.61 -13.57
C VAL A 15 -30.67 23.16 -13.14
N PHE A 16 -31.71 22.32 -13.20
CA PHE A 16 -31.58 20.90 -12.88
C PHE A 16 -30.58 20.18 -13.79
N VAL A 17 -30.69 20.40 -15.11
CA VAL A 17 -29.77 19.81 -16.09
C VAL A 17 -28.34 20.32 -15.88
N LYS A 18 -28.14 21.60 -15.56
CA LYS A 18 -26.82 22.14 -15.23
C LYS A 18 -26.22 21.46 -14.00
N THR A 19 -26.98 21.33 -12.91
CA THR A 19 -26.50 20.68 -11.69
C THR A 19 -26.18 19.21 -11.95
N TRP A 20 -27.03 18.51 -12.70
CA TRP A 20 -26.81 17.11 -13.08
C TRP A 20 -25.55 16.94 -13.94
N MET A 21 -25.38 17.78 -14.96
CA MET A 21 -24.17 17.79 -15.79
C MET A 21 -22.92 18.11 -14.97
N HIS A 22 -23.01 19.07 -14.05
CA HIS A 22 -21.88 19.45 -13.18
C HIS A 22 -21.45 18.28 -12.29
N TYR A 23 -22.41 17.56 -11.71
CA TYR A 23 -22.15 16.38 -10.89
C TYR A 23 -21.45 15.28 -11.70
N HIS A 24 -22.00 14.93 -12.85
CA HIS A 24 -21.43 13.88 -13.70
C HIS A 24 -20.07 14.27 -14.28
N PHE A 25 -19.87 15.54 -14.63
CA PHE A 25 -18.58 16.03 -15.10
C PHE A 25 -17.52 16.03 -13.99
N ASN A 26 -17.89 16.44 -12.77
CA ASN A 26 -16.98 16.36 -11.62
C ASN A 26 -16.60 14.92 -11.29
N LEU A 27 -17.58 14.00 -11.32
CA LEU A 27 -17.32 12.58 -11.10
C LEU A 27 -16.39 12.01 -12.19
N PHE A 28 -16.60 12.38 -13.44
CA PHE A 28 -15.70 12.00 -14.55
C PHE A 28 -14.28 12.54 -14.34
N ARG A 29 -14.14 13.83 -14.02
CA ARG A 29 -12.82 14.44 -13.80
C ARG A 29 -12.07 13.78 -12.65
N TYR A 30 -12.76 13.46 -11.55
CA TYR A 30 -12.14 12.79 -10.40
C TYR A 30 -11.57 11.41 -10.79
N ASN A 31 -12.39 10.60 -11.46
CA ASN A 31 -11.98 9.26 -11.90
C ASN A 31 -10.84 9.31 -12.92
N VAL A 32 -10.90 10.23 -13.89
CA VAL A 32 -9.85 10.40 -14.89
C VAL A 32 -8.55 10.92 -14.28
N GLN A 33 -8.63 11.87 -13.35
CA GLN A 33 -7.43 12.40 -12.68
C GLN A 33 -6.72 11.31 -11.88
N TRP A 34 -7.45 10.45 -11.18
CA TRP A 34 -6.87 9.29 -10.50
C TRP A 34 -6.17 8.36 -11.50
N TYR A 35 -6.83 8.02 -12.61
CA TYR A 35 -6.26 7.14 -13.63
C TYR A 35 -4.99 7.72 -14.28
N ILE A 36 -5.01 9.01 -14.65
CA ILE A 36 -3.83 9.71 -15.18
C ILE A 36 -2.72 9.77 -14.14
N SER A 37 -3.05 9.94 -12.86
CA SER A 37 -2.04 9.97 -11.80
C SER A 37 -1.31 8.64 -11.66
N VAL A 38 -2.02 7.50 -11.74
CA VAL A 38 -1.45 6.14 -11.71
C VAL A 38 -0.57 5.88 -12.93
N LEU A 39 -1.02 6.27 -14.12
CA LEU A 39 -0.25 6.12 -15.36
C LEU A 39 1.02 6.99 -15.39
N ARG A 40 0.94 8.24 -14.89
CA ARG A 40 2.02 9.22 -15.02
C ARG A 40 3.11 9.08 -13.96
N HIS A 41 2.77 8.62 -12.75
CA HIS A 41 3.72 8.56 -11.64
C HIS A 41 4.38 7.17 -11.48
N GLY A 42 3.99 6.17 -12.27
CA GLY A 42 4.32 4.77 -11.96
C GLY A 42 3.78 4.37 -10.59
N GLU A 43 3.97 3.12 -10.16
CA GLU A 43 3.65 2.77 -8.77
C GLU A 43 4.38 3.77 -7.85
N LYS A 44 3.61 4.47 -6.99
CA LYS A 44 4.18 5.39 -5.99
C LYS A 44 5.34 4.64 -5.35
N SER A 45 6.56 5.17 -5.46
CA SER A 45 7.71 4.59 -4.76
C SER A 45 7.30 4.48 -3.31
N GLN A 46 7.02 3.26 -2.88
CA GLN A 46 6.62 2.99 -1.51
C GLN A 46 7.85 3.42 -0.70
N GLY A 47 7.77 4.59 -0.05
CA GLY A 47 8.84 5.07 0.80
C GLY A 47 9.27 3.92 1.71
N ALA A 48 10.58 3.72 1.87
CA ALA A 48 11.13 2.52 2.52
C ALA A 48 10.37 2.23 3.82
N GLN A 49 9.51 1.20 3.78
CA GLN A 49 8.69 0.84 4.93
C GLN A 49 9.61 0.13 5.91
N ILE A 50 10.09 0.87 6.92
CA ILE A 50 10.92 0.32 7.97
C ILE A 50 9.99 -0.44 8.93
N PRO A 51 10.12 -1.77 9.06
CA PRO A 51 9.28 -2.52 9.97
C PRO A 51 9.69 -2.20 11.40
N PHE A 52 8.76 -1.67 12.19
CA PHE A 52 8.96 -1.40 13.61
C PHE A 52 8.68 -2.63 14.48
N MET A 53 7.93 -3.62 13.96
CA MET A 53 7.54 -4.83 14.67
C MET A 53 7.43 -6.02 13.70
N ILE A 54 7.63 -7.25 14.22
CA ILE A 54 7.41 -8.48 13.46
C ILE A 54 5.91 -8.75 13.36
N THR A 55 5.37 -8.66 12.15
CA THR A 55 3.93 -8.90 11.88
C THR A 55 3.59 -10.39 11.85
N MET A 56 2.29 -10.71 12.00
CA MET A 56 1.81 -12.10 11.90
C MET A 56 2.15 -12.76 10.54
N LYS A 57 2.10 -11.97 9.45
CA LYS A 57 2.53 -12.44 8.12
C LYS A 57 4.01 -12.82 8.12
N MET A 58 4.86 -11.99 8.72
CA MET A 58 6.29 -12.29 8.88
C MET A 58 6.52 -13.55 9.74
N ARG A 59 5.77 -13.72 10.84
CA ARG A 59 5.86 -14.93 11.68
C ARG A 59 5.59 -16.21 10.88
N ARG A 60 4.53 -16.21 10.05
CA ARG A 60 4.21 -17.34 9.18
C ARG A 60 5.33 -17.63 8.19
N SER A 61 5.91 -16.59 7.57
CA SER A 61 7.05 -16.75 6.66
C SER A 61 8.29 -17.31 7.37
N LEU A 62 8.62 -16.79 8.56
CA LEU A 62 9.75 -17.28 9.36
C LEU A 62 9.54 -18.73 9.84
N SER A 63 8.31 -19.10 10.19
CA SER A 63 7.98 -20.47 10.58
C SER A 63 8.23 -21.45 9.44
N ARG A 64 7.91 -21.06 8.20
CA ARG A 64 8.23 -21.86 6.99
C ARG A 64 9.73 -22.02 6.75
N LEU A 65 10.55 -21.07 7.21
CA LEU A 65 12.02 -21.09 7.13
C LEU A 65 12.68 -21.83 8.33
N GLY A 66 11.87 -22.46 9.19
CA GLY A 66 12.32 -23.28 10.32
C GLY A 66 12.64 -22.51 11.59
N PHE A 67 12.20 -21.26 11.72
CA PHE A 67 12.30 -20.50 12.98
C PHE A 67 11.13 -20.85 13.90
N GLN A 68 11.41 -21.12 15.17
CA GLN A 68 10.37 -21.34 16.18
C GLN A 68 9.94 -20.02 16.81
N GLU A 69 8.82 -20.03 17.53
CA GLU A 69 8.24 -18.84 18.13
C GLU A 69 9.21 -18.14 19.10
N GLU A 70 10.00 -18.92 19.84
CA GLU A 70 11.03 -18.42 20.76
C GLU A 70 12.15 -17.68 20.00
N ASP A 71 12.60 -18.24 18.87
CA ASP A 71 13.62 -17.60 18.02
C ASP A 71 13.09 -16.29 17.42
N ILE A 72 11.81 -16.29 17.00
CA ILE A 72 11.16 -15.13 16.37
C ILE A 72 11.02 -13.98 17.37
N ARG A 73 10.77 -14.27 18.65
CA ARG A 73 10.71 -13.24 19.71
C ARG A 73 12.06 -12.56 19.95
N MET A 74 13.17 -13.24 19.69
CA MET A 74 14.52 -12.69 19.85
C MET A 74 15.02 -11.94 18.61
N LEU A 75 14.34 -12.05 17.47
CA LEU A 75 14.74 -11.41 16.22
C LEU A 75 14.37 -9.92 16.21
N LYS A 76 15.27 -9.09 15.69
CA LYS A 76 14.95 -7.69 15.38
C LYS A 76 14.04 -7.65 14.14
N PRO A 77 13.04 -6.75 14.07
CA PRO A 77 12.16 -6.62 12.90
C PRO A 77 12.90 -6.43 11.57
N VAL A 78 14.01 -5.67 11.60
CA VAL A 78 14.88 -5.45 10.43
C VAL A 78 15.58 -6.75 10.00
N GLU A 79 16.03 -7.56 10.95
CA GLU A 79 16.67 -8.85 10.66
C GLU A 79 15.67 -9.86 10.12
N ALA A 80 14.49 -9.95 10.74
CA ALA A 80 13.38 -10.77 10.25
C ALA A 80 13.02 -10.45 8.80
N THR A 81 12.99 -9.16 8.44
CA THR A 81 12.70 -8.71 7.08
C THR A 81 13.79 -9.17 6.11
N LYS A 82 15.07 -8.98 6.46
CA LYS A 82 16.20 -9.46 5.64
C LYS A 82 16.18 -10.97 5.45
N ILE A 83 15.82 -11.73 6.49
CA ILE A 83 15.70 -13.19 6.42
C ILE A 83 14.59 -13.59 5.44
N ILE A 84 13.44 -12.92 5.50
CA ILE A 84 12.29 -13.19 4.63
C ILE A 84 12.60 -12.81 3.17
N GLU A 85 13.13 -11.61 2.93
CA GLU A 85 13.50 -11.13 1.60
C GLU A 85 14.51 -12.05 0.92
N ARG A 86 15.48 -12.57 1.69
CA ARG A 86 16.53 -13.46 1.18
C ARG A 86 16.19 -14.95 1.29
N SER A 87 15.00 -15.29 1.81
CA SER A 87 14.55 -16.68 2.06
C SER A 87 15.61 -17.55 2.75
N VAL A 88 16.25 -17.01 3.80
CA VAL A 88 17.36 -17.68 4.49
C VAL A 88 16.82 -18.63 5.58
N ASN A 89 17.19 -19.90 5.51
CA ASN A 89 16.85 -20.88 6.55
C ASN A 89 17.62 -20.64 7.87
N LYS A 90 17.03 -21.11 8.98
CA LYS A 90 17.57 -20.95 10.35
C LYS A 90 19.04 -21.36 10.50
N GLN A 91 19.47 -22.46 9.88
CA GLN A 91 20.84 -22.97 9.97
C GLN A 91 21.85 -22.00 9.34
N THR A 92 21.54 -21.51 8.14
CA THR A 92 22.35 -20.53 7.41
C THR A 92 22.43 -19.21 8.16
N TRP A 93 21.31 -18.76 8.74
CA TRP A 93 21.28 -17.57 9.59
C TRP A 93 22.16 -17.71 10.83
N LYS A 94 22.10 -18.86 11.52
CA LYS A 94 22.97 -19.14 12.68
C LYS A 94 24.45 -19.09 12.30
N LYS A 95 24.82 -19.64 11.14
CA LYS A 95 26.20 -19.56 10.63
C LYS A 95 26.61 -18.10 10.41
N TYR A 96 25.77 -17.31 9.74
CA TYR A 96 26.03 -15.88 9.50
C TYR A 96 26.22 -15.09 10.80
N VAL A 97 25.35 -15.30 11.79
CA VAL A 97 25.45 -14.64 13.10
C VAL A 97 26.73 -15.07 13.84
N LYS A 98 27.11 -16.34 13.75
CA LYS A 98 28.35 -16.86 14.36
C LYS A 98 29.59 -16.20 13.73
N THR A 99 29.66 -16.14 12.40
CA THR A 99 30.78 -15.51 11.67
C THR A 99 30.88 -14.01 11.98
N ARG A 100 29.74 -13.32 12.12
CA ARG A 100 29.72 -11.89 12.49
C ARG A 100 30.23 -11.63 13.90
N LYS A 101 30.02 -12.55 14.84
CA LYS A 101 30.44 -12.42 16.24
C LYS A 101 31.91 -12.80 16.48
N ASN A 102 32.53 -13.55 15.58
CA ASN A 102 33.93 -13.95 15.70
C ASN A 102 34.69 -13.71 14.39
N PRO A 103 35.14 -12.47 14.12
CA PRO A 103 35.79 -12.11 12.87
C PRO A 103 37.21 -12.68 12.71
N GLU A 104 37.82 -13.23 13.78
CA GLU A 104 39.23 -13.66 13.81
C GLU A 104 39.47 -15.09 13.28
N ASN A 105 38.49 -15.73 12.63
CA ASN A 105 38.60 -17.10 12.09
C ASN A 105 38.42 -17.15 10.55
N VAL A 106 38.85 -16.11 9.85
CA VAL A 106 38.90 -16.07 8.37
C VAL A 106 40.34 -15.88 7.92
#